data_AF-A0A7X9CLL5-F1
#
_entry.id   AF-A0A7X9CLL5-F1
#
_cell.length_a   1.000
_cell.length_b   1.000
_cell.length_c   1.000
_cell.angle_alpha   90.00
_cell.angle_beta   90.00
_cell.angle_gamma   90.00
#
_symmetry.space_group_name_H-M   'P 1'
#
loop_
_entity.id
_entity.type
_entity.pdbx_description
1 polymer ?
#
loop_
_entity_poly.entity_id
_entity_poly.type
_entity_poly.pdbx_seq_one_letter_code
_entity_poly.pdbx_strand_id
1 'polypeptide(L)'
;MKKNISYKSVLAVFLLMYIGSIIFLNNIIADKVFSESENRRLEQAPKFSTSQVVDGRYTTNYEKYITDQFPMRDFWIGVKSSAEKLIGKKENNGVYLGKNDFLLERFQKPEENKFLGKIKEVNDFAKSISNGDIYFILIPGSTEILKENLPAFAPNDSQLEIIEETKELLSHKINFVSIYENLFSHRKNYIYYRTDHHWTTEGAYL
;
A
#
# COMPACT_ATOMS: atom_id res chain seq x y z
N MET A 1 -52.96 -27.66 -2.46
CA MET A 1 -52.15 -27.04 -3.53
C MET A 1 -50.70 -26.95 -3.07
N LYS A 2 -49.79 -27.78 -3.59
CA LYS A 2 -48.34 -27.60 -3.34
C LYS A 2 -47.90 -26.37 -4.13
N LYS A 3 -47.58 -25.27 -3.45
CA LYS A 3 -46.89 -24.13 -4.09
C LYS A 3 -45.57 -24.67 -4.61
N ASN A 4 -45.37 -24.68 -5.93
CA ASN A 4 -44.07 -24.93 -6.53
C ASN A 4 -43.17 -23.74 -6.16
N ILE A 5 -42.41 -23.89 -5.08
CA ILE A 5 -41.42 -22.90 -4.68
C ILE A 5 -40.39 -22.87 -5.81
N SER A 6 -40.35 -21.77 -6.56
CA SER A 6 -39.34 -21.57 -7.60
C SER A 6 -37.97 -21.50 -6.95
N TYR A 7 -36.96 -22.12 -7.56
CA TYR A 7 -35.57 -22.01 -7.12
C TYR A 7 -35.12 -20.55 -6.97
N LYS A 8 -35.68 -19.63 -7.77
CA LYS A 8 -35.47 -18.18 -7.66
C LYS A 8 -35.92 -17.62 -6.31
N SER A 9 -37.08 -18.07 -5.81
CA SER A 9 -37.61 -17.67 -4.51
C SER A 9 -36.74 -18.20 -3.37
N VAL A 10 -36.24 -19.44 -3.50
CA VAL A 10 -35.31 -20.03 -2.53
C VAL A 10 -34.01 -19.24 -2.47
N LEU A 11 -33.41 -18.95 -3.63
CA LEU A 11 -32.18 -18.15 -3.73
C LEU A 11 -32.37 -16.73 -3.17
N ALA A 12 -33.50 -16.08 -3.46
CA ALA A 12 -33.81 -14.77 -2.93
C ALA A 12 -33.90 -14.78 -1.39
N VAL A 13 -34.55 -15.80 -0.81
CA VAL A 13 -34.62 -15.95 0.66
C VAL A 13 -33.24 -16.15 1.27
N PHE A 14 -32.38 -16.98 0.68
CA PHE A 14 -31.02 -17.17 1.17
C PHE A 14 -30.18 -15.88 1.07
N LEU A 15 -30.31 -15.12 -0.03
CA LEU A 15 -29.62 -13.84 -0.18
C LEU A 15 -30.07 -12.83 0.89
N LEU A 16 -31.38 -12.70 1.11
CA LEU A 16 -31.91 -11.81 2.14
C LEU A 16 -31.47 -12.23 3.55
N MET A 17 -31.46 -13.54 3.83
CA MET A 17 -30.95 -14.07 5.09
C MET A 17 -29.47 -13.76 5.29
N TYR A 18 -28.66 -13.88 4.23
CA TYR A 18 -27.24 -13.52 4.25
C TYR A 18 -27.02 -12.02 4.47
N ILE A 19 -27.72 -11.15 3.74
CA ILE A 19 -27.62 -9.70 3.92
C ILE A 19 -28.07 -9.32 5.34
N GLY A 20 -29.19 -9.89 5.79
CA GLY A 20 -29.72 -9.67 7.14
C GLY A 20 -28.76 -10.11 8.23
N SER A 21 -28.07 -11.24 8.07
CA SER A 21 -27.08 -11.71 9.04
C SER A 21 -25.84 -10.82 9.09
N ILE A 22 -25.35 -10.34 7.95
CA ILE A 22 -24.23 -9.39 7.92
C ILE A 22 -24.59 -8.07 8.60
N ILE A 23 -25.77 -7.50 8.32
CA ILE A 23 -26.24 -6.28 8.98
C ILE A 23 -26.36 -6.52 10.49
N PHE A 24 -26.94 -7.65 10.90
CA PHE A 24 -27.08 -8.01 12.31
C PHE A 24 -25.72 -8.12 13.01
N LEU A 25 -24.76 -8.82 12.41
CA LEU A 25 -23.40 -8.96 12.95
C LEU A 25 -22.68 -7.60 13.04
N ASN A 26 -22.82 -6.74 12.03
CA ASN A 26 -22.22 -5.41 12.01
C ASN A 26 -22.75 -4.49 13.13
N ASN A 27 -23.94 -4.74 13.68
CA ASN A 27 -24.48 -3.96 14.80
C ASN A 27 -24.09 -4.51 16.17
N ILE A 28 -23.64 -5.76 16.25
CA ILE A 28 -23.27 -6.42 17.52
C ILE A 28 -21.77 -6.39 17.76
N ILE A 29 -20.98 -6.52 16.70
CA ILE A 29 -19.52 -6.49 16.78
C ILE A 29 -19.09 -5.05 17.05
N ALA A 30 -18.29 -4.85 18.09
CA ALA A 30 -17.74 -3.55 18.41
C ALA A 30 -16.73 -3.10 17.34
N ASP A 31 -16.76 -1.81 17.03
CA ASP A 31 -15.83 -1.20 16.08
C ASP A 31 -14.39 -1.39 16.53
N LYS A 32 -13.54 -1.86 15.62
CA LYS A 32 -12.09 -1.90 15.80
C LYS A 32 -11.53 -0.50 15.54
N VAL A 33 -10.65 -0.05 16.44
CA VAL A 33 -9.98 1.25 16.31
C VAL A 33 -8.70 1.15 15.48
N PHE A 34 -8.00 0.02 15.58
CA PHE A 34 -6.69 -0.19 14.95
C PHE A 34 -6.63 -1.56 14.29
N SER A 35 -6.01 -1.61 13.12
CA SER A 35 -5.69 -2.84 12.40
C SER A 35 -4.20 -3.12 12.57
N GLU A 36 -3.86 -4.16 13.31
CA GLU A 36 -2.47 -4.61 13.48
C GLU A 36 -1.90 -5.16 12.16
N SER A 37 -2.74 -5.83 11.36
CA SER A 37 -2.34 -6.42 10.08
C SER A 37 -2.03 -5.36 9.00
N GLU A 38 -2.72 -4.23 9.02
CA GLU A 38 -2.47 -3.09 8.10
C GLU A 38 -1.65 -1.97 8.75
N ASN A 39 -1.31 -2.08 10.04
CA ASN A 39 -0.63 -1.04 10.83
C ASN A 39 -1.26 0.37 10.67
N ARG A 40 -2.59 0.47 10.76
CA ARG A 40 -3.30 1.76 10.64
C ARG A 40 -4.54 1.86 11.52
N ARG A 41 -4.99 3.09 11.78
CA ARG A 41 -6.29 3.35 12.38
C ARG A 41 -7.41 3.08 11.36
N LEU A 42 -8.49 2.48 11.84
CA LEU A 42 -9.66 2.17 11.04
C LEU A 42 -10.68 3.31 11.12
N GLU A 43 -11.40 3.52 10.03
CA GLU A 43 -12.46 4.53 9.96
C GLU A 43 -13.54 4.21 11.01
N GLN A 44 -14.00 5.25 11.71
CA GLN A 44 -15.02 5.15 12.74
C GLN A 44 -16.33 5.73 12.22
N ALA A 45 -17.44 5.44 12.90
CA ALA A 45 -18.75 5.91 12.47
C ALA A 45 -18.75 7.45 12.24
N PRO A 46 -19.05 7.92 11.01
CA PRO A 46 -19.03 9.34 10.72
C PRO A 46 -20.16 10.06 11.48
N LYS A 47 -19.88 11.26 11.97
CA LYS A 47 -20.91 12.11 12.58
C LYS A 47 -21.85 12.61 11.50
N PHE A 48 -23.15 12.40 11.69
CA PHE A 48 -24.16 12.90 10.77
C PHE A 48 -24.09 14.44 10.67
N SER A 49 -24.06 14.95 9.44
CA SER A 49 -24.06 16.37 9.15
C SER A 49 -24.74 16.63 7.81
N THR A 50 -25.75 17.50 7.80
CA THR A 50 -26.51 17.83 6.59
C THR A 50 -25.63 18.42 5.50
N SER A 51 -24.62 19.24 5.86
CA SER A 51 -23.65 19.76 4.89
C SER A 51 -22.76 18.66 4.30
N GLN A 52 -22.40 17.64 5.09
CA GLN A 52 -21.61 16.51 4.57
C GLN A 52 -22.44 15.57 3.69
N VAL A 53 -23.75 15.48 3.91
CA VAL A 53 -24.64 14.69 3.06
C VAL A 53 -24.81 15.36 1.69
N VAL A 54 -25.08 16.67 1.66
CA VAL A 54 -25.24 17.42 0.39
C VAL A 54 -23.96 17.39 -0.42
N ASP A 55 -22.80 17.52 0.23
CA ASP A 55 -21.50 17.55 -0.43
C ASP A 55 -20.93 16.13 -0.69
N GLY A 56 -21.68 15.05 -0.39
CA GLY A 56 -21.29 13.65 -0.61
C GLY A 56 -20.26 13.06 0.38
N ARG A 57 -19.60 13.90 1.19
CA ARG A 57 -18.58 13.47 2.17
C ARG A 57 -19.09 12.43 3.18
N TYR A 58 -20.35 12.55 3.61
CA TYR A 58 -20.93 11.59 4.55
C TYR A 58 -20.96 10.18 3.95
N THR A 59 -21.40 10.05 2.70
CA THR A 59 -21.47 8.76 1.99
C THR A 59 -20.08 8.16 1.82
N THR A 60 -19.09 8.94 1.35
CA THR A 60 -17.71 8.45 1.20
C THR A 60 -17.13 7.95 2.53
N ASN A 61 -17.34 8.68 3.63
CA ASN A 61 -16.82 8.28 4.93
C ASN A 61 -17.57 7.07 5.49
N TYR A 62 -18.88 6.97 5.24
CA TYR A 62 -19.69 5.83 5.64
C TYR A 62 -19.28 4.55 4.88
N GLU A 63 -18.97 4.65 3.58
CA GLU A 63 -18.44 3.52 2.80
C GLU A 63 -17.10 3.03 3.33
N LYS A 64 -16.19 3.94 3.69
CA LYS A 64 -14.93 3.60 4.34
C LYS A 64 -15.14 2.93 5.69
N TYR A 65 -16.03 3.49 6.51
CA TYR A 65 -16.42 2.92 7.80
C TYR A 65 -16.95 1.49 7.66
N ILE A 66 -17.92 1.24 6.78
CA ILE A 66 -18.46 -0.11 6.55
C ILE A 66 -17.40 -1.06 6.01
N THR A 67 -16.49 -0.57 5.15
CA THR A 67 -15.39 -1.39 4.62
C THR A 67 -14.40 -1.80 5.71
N ASP A 68 -14.09 -0.89 6.64
CA ASP A 68 -13.14 -1.11 7.73
C ASP A 68 -13.74 -1.95 8.87
N GLN A 69 -15.02 -1.74 9.19
CA GLN A 69 -15.73 -2.46 10.26
C GLN A 69 -16.46 -3.71 9.78
N PHE A 70 -16.27 -4.10 8.52
CA PHE A 70 -16.97 -5.26 7.95
C PHE A 70 -16.75 -6.52 8.81
N PRO A 71 -17.81 -7.28 9.16
CA PRO A 71 -17.69 -8.46 10.00
C PRO A 71 -16.67 -9.47 9.46
N MET A 72 -15.69 -9.81 10.30
CA MET A 72 -14.61 -10.74 9.96
C MET A 72 -13.82 -10.35 8.69
N ARG A 73 -13.63 -9.05 8.43
CA ARG A 73 -12.87 -8.52 7.29
C ARG A 73 -11.56 -9.26 7.00
N ASP A 74 -10.73 -9.47 8.02
CA ASP A 74 -9.42 -10.12 7.89
C ASP A 74 -9.54 -11.56 7.34
N PHE A 75 -10.58 -12.29 7.74
CA PHE A 75 -10.87 -13.62 7.21
C PHE A 75 -11.21 -13.55 5.71
N TRP A 76 -12.08 -12.62 5.30
CA TRP A 76 -12.45 -12.46 3.90
C TRP A 76 -11.28 -12.03 3.01
N ILE A 77 -10.41 -11.15 3.51
CA ILE A 77 -9.16 -10.77 2.84
C ILE A 77 -8.25 -11.99 2.68
N GLY A 78 -8.15 -12.84 3.72
CA GLY A 78 -7.39 -14.09 3.68
C GLY A 78 -7.92 -15.07 2.63
N VAL A 79 -9.25 -15.28 2.59
CA VAL A 79 -9.91 -16.12 1.58
C VAL A 79 -9.66 -15.60 0.17
N LYS A 80 -9.87 -14.30 -0.06
CA LYS A 80 -9.61 -13.66 -1.36
C LYS A 80 -8.15 -13.84 -1.78
N SER A 81 -7.22 -13.50 -0.90
CA SER A 81 -5.78 -13.56 -1.19
C SER A 81 -5.31 -14.99 -1.48
N SER A 82 -5.82 -15.96 -0.73
CA SER A 82 -5.52 -17.38 -0.95
C SER A 82 -6.07 -17.87 -2.28
N ALA A 83 -7.33 -17.53 -2.61
CA ALA A 83 -7.93 -17.88 -3.89
C ALA A 83 -7.17 -17.24 -5.07
N GLU A 84 -6.80 -15.97 -4.95
CA GLU A 84 -5.99 -15.24 -5.93
C GLU A 84 -4.61 -15.90 -6.13
N LYS A 85 -3.92 -16.30 -5.05
CA LYS A 85 -2.65 -17.02 -5.13
C LYS A 85 -2.81 -18.39 -5.80
N LEU A 86 -3.90 -19.12 -5.49
CA LEU A 86 -4.18 -20.45 -6.06
C LEU A 86 -4.44 -20.40 -7.57
N ILE A 87 -5.13 -19.38 -8.07
CA ILE A 87 -5.35 -19.20 -9.52
C ILE A 87 -4.12 -18.62 -10.24
N GLY A 88 -2.99 -18.47 -9.54
CA GLY A 88 -1.73 -18.03 -10.11
C GLY A 88 -1.54 -16.52 -10.21
N LYS A 89 -2.39 -15.71 -9.57
CA LYS A 89 -2.23 -14.25 -9.54
C LYS A 89 -0.93 -13.89 -8.80
N LYS A 90 -0.07 -13.10 -9.44
CA LYS A 90 1.25 -12.66 -8.91
C LYS A 90 1.31 -11.19 -8.54
N GLU A 91 0.22 -10.45 -8.69
CA GLU A 91 0.13 -9.03 -8.38
C GLU A 91 -1.22 -8.75 -7.72
N ASN A 92 -1.25 -7.96 -6.64
CA ASN A 92 -2.47 -7.47 -6.03
C ASN A 92 -2.33 -5.97 -5.75
N ASN A 93 -3.13 -5.13 -6.42
CA ASN A 93 -3.12 -3.68 -6.26
C ASN A 93 -1.72 -3.06 -6.36
N GLY A 94 -0.93 -3.45 -7.37
CA GLY A 94 0.43 -2.95 -7.56
C GLY A 94 1.49 -3.60 -6.65
N VAL A 95 1.14 -4.54 -5.78
CA VAL A 95 2.10 -5.31 -4.97
C VAL A 95 2.32 -6.68 -5.58
N TYR A 96 3.57 -7.00 -5.93
CA TYR A 96 3.95 -8.29 -6.48
C TYR A 96 4.20 -9.33 -5.40
N LEU A 97 3.72 -10.55 -5.64
CA LEU A 97 4.14 -11.74 -4.91
C LEU A 97 5.40 -12.32 -5.56
N GLY A 98 6.55 -11.90 -5.05
CA GLY A 98 7.86 -12.34 -5.48
C GLY A 98 8.27 -13.72 -4.96
N LYS A 99 9.51 -14.11 -5.26
CA LYS A 99 10.14 -15.32 -4.73
C LYS A 99 10.24 -15.25 -3.20
N ASN A 100 10.26 -16.40 -2.53
CA ASN A 100 10.38 -16.50 -1.07
C ASN A 100 9.34 -15.66 -0.30
N ASP A 101 8.12 -15.56 -0.84
CA ASP A 101 6.99 -14.81 -0.25
C ASP A 101 7.27 -13.32 0.03
N PHE A 102 8.19 -12.69 -0.73
CA PHE A 102 8.34 -11.23 -0.71
C PHE A 102 7.13 -10.54 -1.36
N LEU A 103 6.62 -9.51 -0.69
CA LEU A 103 5.65 -8.56 -1.21
C LEU A 103 6.43 -7.32 -1.67
N LEU A 104 6.42 -7.08 -2.97
CA LEU A 104 7.27 -6.08 -3.61
C LEU A 104 6.38 -5.04 -4.29
N GLU A 105 6.33 -3.82 -3.76
CA GLU A 105 5.50 -2.74 -4.30
C GLU A 105 6.07 -2.22 -5.62
N ARG A 106 5.28 -2.33 -6.70
CA ARG A 106 5.62 -1.87 -8.04
C ARG A 106 6.03 -0.41 -7.98
N PHE A 107 7.22 -0.12 -8.50
CA PHE A 107 7.66 1.23 -8.74
C PHE A 107 7.21 1.71 -10.12
N GLN A 108 6.60 2.88 -10.13
CA GLN A 108 6.31 3.65 -11.33
C GLN A 108 7.03 4.99 -11.22
N LYS A 109 7.71 5.40 -12.28
CA LYS A 109 8.38 6.70 -12.31
C LYS A 109 7.37 7.83 -12.11
N PRO A 110 7.75 8.86 -11.34
CA PRO A 110 6.92 10.05 -11.20
C PRO A 110 6.79 10.79 -12.53
N GLU A 111 5.69 11.54 -12.68
CA GLU A 111 5.57 12.52 -13.77
C GLU A 111 6.69 13.57 -13.66
N GLU A 112 7.33 13.88 -14.79
CA GLU A 112 8.52 14.75 -14.87
C GLU A 112 8.31 16.11 -14.17
N ASN A 113 7.18 16.79 -14.44
CA ASN A 113 6.88 18.08 -13.80
C ASN A 113 6.77 17.99 -12.27
N LYS A 114 6.21 16.88 -11.75
CA LYS A 114 6.12 16.66 -10.29
C LYS A 114 7.49 16.37 -9.71
N PHE A 115 8.28 15.55 -10.40
CA PHE A 115 9.65 15.23 -10.01
C PHE A 115 10.54 16.49 -9.94
N LEU A 116 10.61 17.26 -11.02
CA LEU A 116 11.36 18.52 -11.08
C LEU A 116 10.88 19.54 -10.05
N GLY A 117 9.57 19.60 -9.80
CA GLY A 117 8.99 20.41 -8.72
C GLY A 117 9.54 20.04 -7.34
N LYS A 118 9.66 18.74 -7.03
CA LYS A 118 10.24 18.26 -5.77
C LYS A 118 11.73 18.52 -5.66
N ILE A 119 12.50 18.33 -6.74
CA ILE A 119 13.91 18.70 -6.75
C ILE A 119 14.11 20.19 -6.48
N LYS A 120 13.26 21.05 -7.10
CA LYS A 120 13.29 22.49 -6.84
C LYS A 120 13.01 22.80 -5.36
N GLU A 121 12.01 22.18 -4.75
CA GLU A 121 11.71 22.34 -3.32
C GLU A 121 12.92 21.98 -2.43
N VAL A 122 13.58 20.85 -2.71
CA VAL A 122 14.79 20.42 -1.97
C VAL A 122 15.94 21.42 -2.14
N ASN A 123 16.18 21.87 -3.37
CA ASN A 123 17.24 22.85 -3.66
C ASN A 123 16.96 24.21 -3.02
N ASP A 124 15.71 24.67 -3.00
CA ASP A 124 15.33 25.93 -2.36
C ASP A 124 15.44 25.83 -0.83
N PHE A 125 15.08 24.68 -0.24
CA PHE A 125 15.35 24.41 1.17
C PHE A 125 16.84 24.49 1.49
N ALA A 126 17.70 23.86 0.68
CA ALA A 126 19.15 23.92 0.90
C ALA A 126 19.73 25.34 0.79
N LYS A 127 19.17 26.19 -0.08
CA LYS A 127 19.57 27.61 -0.15
C LYS A 127 19.24 28.37 1.14
N SER A 128 18.14 28.04 1.81
CA SER A 128 17.69 28.73 3.03
C SER A 128 18.59 28.50 4.25
N ILE A 129 19.40 27.44 4.26
CA ILE A 129 20.30 27.09 5.36
C ILE A 129 21.60 27.88 5.23
N SER A 130 21.85 28.91 6.03
CA SER A 130 23.04 29.77 5.85
C SER A 130 24.38 29.12 6.24
N ASN A 131 24.38 28.13 7.13
CA ASN A 131 25.58 27.45 7.62
C ASN A 131 25.29 25.98 7.95
N GLY A 132 26.26 25.11 7.71
CA GLY A 132 26.17 23.66 7.96
C GLY A 132 26.15 22.83 6.68
N ASP A 133 26.68 21.60 6.80
CA ASP A 133 26.68 20.61 5.73
C ASP A 133 25.29 19.98 5.58
N ILE A 134 24.83 19.86 4.35
CA ILE A 134 23.55 19.21 4.03
C ILE A 134 23.86 17.88 3.37
N TYR A 135 23.32 16.80 3.90
CA TYR A 135 23.43 15.47 3.33
C TYR A 135 22.05 15.01 2.86
N PHE A 136 22.00 14.36 1.70
CA PHE A 136 20.77 13.81 1.14
C PHE A 136 20.99 12.35 0.76
N ILE A 137 20.11 11.48 1.24
CA ILE A 137 20.08 10.06 0.90
C ILE A 137 18.73 9.78 0.26
N LEU A 138 18.73 9.21 -0.94
CA LEU A 138 17.54 8.63 -1.55
C LEU A 138 17.66 7.11 -1.51
N ILE A 139 16.83 6.49 -0.68
CA ILE A 139 16.91 5.05 -0.40
C ILE A 139 16.16 4.29 -1.50
N PRO A 140 16.79 3.34 -2.21
CA PRO A 140 16.08 2.48 -3.15
C PRO A 140 15.09 1.57 -2.42
N GLY A 141 13.95 1.30 -3.04
CA GLY A 141 12.95 0.36 -2.54
C GLY A 141 13.34 -1.11 -2.75
N SER A 142 12.59 -2.01 -2.12
CA SER A 142 12.82 -3.46 -2.22
C SER A 142 12.68 -3.99 -3.66
N THR A 143 11.82 -3.41 -4.50
CA THR A 143 11.69 -3.77 -5.93
C THR A 143 12.92 -3.48 -6.75
N GLU A 144 13.75 -2.53 -6.33
CA GLU A 144 14.99 -2.16 -7.01
C GLU A 144 16.16 -3.03 -6.55
N ILE A 145 16.30 -3.23 -5.23
CA ILE A 145 17.41 -4.01 -4.66
C ILE A 145 17.21 -5.53 -4.83
N LEU A 146 15.96 -5.99 -4.78
CA LEU A 146 15.59 -7.41 -4.89
C LEU A 146 14.93 -7.73 -6.24
N LYS A 147 15.37 -7.09 -7.33
CA LYS A 147 14.82 -7.29 -8.69
C LYS A 147 14.73 -8.77 -9.09
N GLU A 148 15.69 -9.59 -8.66
CA GLU A 148 15.71 -11.03 -8.92
C GLU A 148 14.53 -11.81 -8.29
N ASN A 149 13.86 -11.21 -7.30
CA ASN A 149 12.70 -11.78 -6.63
C ASN A 149 11.39 -11.42 -7.32
N LEU A 150 11.37 -10.48 -8.26
CA LEU A 150 10.15 -10.13 -9.00
C LEU A 150 9.64 -11.34 -9.82
N PRO A 151 8.31 -11.43 -10.03
CA PRO A 151 7.74 -12.34 -11.03
C PRO A 151 8.35 -12.07 -12.41
N ALA A 152 8.44 -13.12 -13.24
CA ALA A 152 8.95 -12.97 -14.60
C ALA A 152 8.10 -11.95 -15.38
N PHE A 153 8.78 -11.04 -16.09
CA PHE A 153 8.15 -9.97 -16.89
C PHE A 153 7.27 -8.99 -16.09
N ALA A 154 7.42 -8.92 -14.76
CA ALA A 154 6.76 -7.91 -13.95
C ALA A 154 7.23 -6.50 -14.35
N PRO A 155 6.35 -5.61 -14.83
CA PRO A 155 6.76 -4.26 -15.22
C PRO A 155 7.13 -3.45 -13.97
N ASN A 156 8.33 -2.89 -13.96
CA ASN A 156 8.82 -2.07 -12.86
C ASN A 156 9.83 -1.09 -13.43
N ASP A 157 9.60 0.20 -13.24
CA ASP A 157 10.54 1.19 -13.73
C ASP A 157 11.83 1.16 -12.90
N SER A 158 12.91 1.72 -13.44
CA SER A 158 14.20 1.79 -12.76
C SER A 158 14.20 2.90 -11.70
N GLN A 159 14.32 2.53 -10.43
CA GLN A 159 14.53 3.51 -9.36
C GLN A 159 15.96 4.06 -9.39
N LEU A 160 16.94 3.23 -9.80
CA LEU A 160 18.32 3.67 -9.93
C LEU A 160 18.46 4.86 -10.89
N GLU A 161 17.71 4.87 -12.00
CA GLU A 161 17.70 6.01 -12.92
C GLU A 161 17.21 7.29 -12.24
N ILE A 162 16.14 7.21 -11.44
CA ILE A 162 15.62 8.36 -10.69
C ILE A 162 16.59 8.81 -9.59
N ILE A 163 17.31 7.87 -8.97
CA ILE A 163 18.32 8.14 -7.94
C ILE A 163 19.50 8.91 -8.55
N GLU A 164 20.03 8.45 -9.68
CA GLU A 164 21.14 9.14 -10.35
C GLU A 164 20.70 10.49 -10.93
N GLU A 165 19.52 10.57 -11.54
CA GLU A 165 18.96 11.86 -12.01
C GLU A 165 18.75 12.85 -10.85
N THR A 166 18.26 12.37 -9.70
CA THR A 166 18.15 13.20 -8.48
C THR A 166 19.51 13.73 -8.07
N LYS A 167 20.52 12.86 -8.00
CA LYS A 167 21.89 13.23 -7.63
C LYS A 167 22.49 14.29 -8.57
N GLU A 168 22.20 14.21 -9.87
CA GLU A 168 22.66 15.19 -10.86
C GLU A 168 21.96 16.55 -10.75
N LEU A 169 20.67 16.56 -10.41
CA LEU A 169 19.88 17.80 -10.34
C LEU A 169 19.93 18.51 -8.97
N LEU A 170 20.47 17.86 -7.94
CA LEU A 170 20.65 18.47 -6.63
C LEU A 170 21.74 19.56 -6.67
N SER A 171 21.52 20.61 -5.89
CA SER A 171 22.48 21.71 -5.74
C SER A 171 23.82 21.19 -5.21
N HIS A 172 24.93 21.75 -5.70
CA HIS A 172 26.28 21.44 -5.20
C HIS A 172 26.49 21.67 -3.68
N LYS A 173 25.56 22.37 -3.02
CA LYS A 173 25.55 22.55 -1.57
C LYS A 173 25.11 21.28 -0.81
N ILE A 174 24.44 20.36 -1.51
CA ILE A 174 23.90 19.13 -0.95
C ILE A 174 24.89 18.01 -1.28
N ASN A 175 25.40 17.37 -0.23
CA ASN A 175 26.22 16.17 -0.34
C ASN A 175 25.30 14.96 -0.53
N PHE A 176 25.19 14.47 -1.76
CA PHE A 176 24.45 13.24 -2.02
C PHE A 176 25.22 12.02 -1.50
N VAL A 177 24.58 11.21 -0.67
CA VAL A 177 25.14 10.00 -0.10
C VAL A 177 24.55 8.80 -0.84
N SER A 178 25.36 8.19 -1.69
CA SER A 178 24.95 6.98 -2.42
C SER A 178 25.06 5.75 -1.54
N ILE A 179 23.95 5.05 -1.35
CA ILE A 179 23.87 3.79 -0.59
C ILE A 179 23.49 2.59 -1.47
N TYR A 180 23.19 2.83 -2.76
CA TYR A 180 22.68 1.81 -3.66
C TYR A 180 23.63 0.62 -3.76
N GLU A 181 24.91 0.86 -4.02
CA GLU A 181 25.91 -0.21 -4.17
C GLU A 181 26.07 -1.01 -2.87
N ASN A 182 26.00 -0.36 -1.71
CA ASN A 182 26.09 -1.03 -0.42
C ASN A 182 24.90 -2.00 -0.25
N LEU A 183 23.67 -1.48 -0.38
CA LEU A 183 22.46 -2.31 -0.29
C LEU A 183 22.42 -3.42 -1.34
N PHE A 184 22.80 -3.12 -2.58
CA PHE A 184 22.81 -4.08 -3.68
C PHE A 184 23.83 -5.20 -3.45
N SER A 185 25.02 -4.88 -2.93
CA SER A 185 26.03 -5.89 -2.59
C SER A 185 25.55 -6.84 -1.46
N HIS A 186 24.70 -6.34 -0.55
CA HIS A 186 24.10 -7.09 0.55
C HIS A 186 22.70 -7.65 0.25
N ARG A 187 22.20 -7.57 -0.99
CA ARG A 187 20.84 -8.01 -1.36
C ARG A 187 20.51 -9.48 -1.06
N LYS A 188 21.54 -10.31 -0.87
CA LYS A 188 21.39 -11.72 -0.45
C LYS A 188 21.11 -11.88 1.05
N ASN A 189 21.42 -10.86 1.86
CA ASN A 189 21.09 -10.80 3.27
C ASN A 189 19.63 -10.38 3.46
N TYR A 190 19.11 -10.54 4.69
CA TYR A 190 17.73 -10.17 5.00
C TYR A 190 17.61 -8.67 5.32
N ILE A 191 17.82 -7.84 4.30
CA ILE A 191 17.87 -6.37 4.42
C ILE A 191 16.55 -5.65 4.15
N TYR A 192 15.53 -6.34 3.62
CA TYR A 192 14.15 -5.86 3.54
C TYR A 192 13.20 -6.88 4.15
N TYR A 193 12.13 -6.39 4.78
CA TYR A 193 11.09 -7.27 5.31
C TYR A 193 10.36 -7.98 4.17
N ARG A 194 9.87 -9.20 4.42
CA ARG A 194 9.13 -9.97 3.39
C ARG A 194 7.79 -9.34 3.05
N THR A 195 7.06 -8.86 4.04
CA THR A 195 5.66 -8.42 3.88
C THR A 195 5.48 -6.94 4.15
N ASP A 196 6.57 -6.20 4.28
CA ASP A 196 6.60 -4.77 4.53
C ASP A 196 7.60 -4.15 3.52
N HIS A 197 7.29 -2.95 3.03
CA HIS A 197 8.08 -2.28 2.00
C HIS A 197 9.40 -1.69 2.55
N HIS A 198 9.52 -1.54 3.87
CA HIS A 198 10.71 -1.01 4.51
C HIS A 198 11.86 -2.02 4.59
N TRP A 199 13.06 -1.48 4.70
CA TRP A 199 14.24 -2.25 5.08
C TRP A 199 14.11 -2.85 6.49
N THR A 200 14.91 -3.87 6.79
CA THR A 200 15.08 -4.37 8.17
C THR A 200 16.02 -3.46 8.94
N THR A 201 16.16 -3.68 10.25
CA THR A 201 17.19 -3.00 11.06
C THR A 201 18.60 -3.25 10.51
N GLU A 202 18.87 -4.43 9.94
CA GLU A 202 20.14 -4.72 9.28
C GLU A 202 20.30 -3.89 8.00
N GLY A 203 19.25 -3.82 7.16
CA GLY A 203 19.29 -2.98 5.96
C GLY A 203 19.47 -1.50 6.25
N ALA A 204 18.89 -1.00 7.35
CA ALA A 204 19.05 0.38 7.79
C ALA A 204 20.42 0.69 8.42
N TYR A 205 21.13 -0.35 8.90
CA TYR A 205 22.47 -0.19 9.48
C TYR A 205 23.56 -0.04 8.42
N LEU A 206 23.34 -0.62 7.23
CA LEU A 206 24.24 -0.55 6.06
C LEU A 206 24.24 0.85 5.42
#